data_AF-A0A6L5Z3B0-F1
#
_entry.id   AF-A0A6L5Z3B0-F1
#
_cell.length_a   1.000
_cell.length_b   1.000
_cell.length_c   1.000
_cell.angle_alpha   90.00
_cell.angle_beta   90.00
_cell.angle_gamma   90.00
#
_symmetry.space_group_name_H-M   'P 1'
#
loop_
_entity.id
_entity.type
_entity.pdbx_description
1 polymer ?
#
loop_
_entity_poly.entity_id
_entity_poly.type
_entity_poly.pdbx_seq_one_letter_code
_entity_poly.pdbx_strand_id
1 'polypeptide(L)'
;MRHRNLAIAALAIAIPVVAPAQDAPSADTVKRGEYLVTTSACHDCHTPFKMGDNGPEWDMERALSGHPESEVITEGAALSGPWAAASSMTNTAWSGPWGVSFTANLTPDPETGVLRDYSEEQFVQAMRTGRHLGQGRPILPPMPWPVYGQMTDQDLGAIYVYLRQIPPVRNKVPQPLPPAAQSN
;
A
#
# COMPACT_ATOMS: atom_id res chain seq x y z
N MET A 1 -0.49 2.82 -82.09
CA MET A 1 -0.38 1.72 -81.10
C MET A 1 -0.10 2.35 -79.74
N ARG A 2 -1.01 2.21 -78.76
CA ARG A 2 -0.87 2.84 -77.42
C ARG A 2 -0.28 1.80 -76.45
N HIS A 3 0.88 2.11 -75.86
CA HIS A 3 1.51 1.30 -74.82
C HIS A 3 0.75 1.47 -73.49
N ARG A 4 0.31 0.35 -72.90
CA ARG A 4 -0.27 0.30 -71.55
C ARG A 4 0.84 -0.08 -70.57
N ASN A 5 1.24 0.84 -69.71
CA ASN A 5 2.10 0.56 -68.55
C ASN A 5 1.28 -0.16 -67.48
N LEU A 6 1.71 -1.37 -67.08
CA LEU A 6 1.21 -2.04 -65.88
C LEU A 6 2.06 -1.58 -64.68
N ALA A 7 1.41 -0.89 -63.74
CA ALA A 7 1.97 -0.64 -62.41
C ALA A 7 1.65 -1.84 -61.52
N ILE A 8 2.69 -2.49 -60.99
CA ILE A 8 2.58 -3.57 -60.00
C ILE A 8 2.51 -2.91 -58.62
N ALA A 9 1.36 -2.95 -57.97
CA ALA A 9 1.20 -2.53 -56.58
C ALA A 9 1.69 -3.65 -55.66
N ALA A 10 2.81 -3.42 -54.97
CA ALA A 10 3.29 -4.32 -53.92
C ALA A 10 2.46 -4.09 -52.65
N LEU A 11 1.65 -5.09 -52.28
CA LEU A 11 0.87 -5.09 -51.05
C LEU A 11 1.80 -5.47 -49.87
N ALA A 12 2.17 -4.48 -49.07
CA ALA A 12 2.92 -4.72 -47.84
C ALA A 12 2.00 -5.36 -46.79
N ILE A 13 2.24 -6.64 -46.49
CA ILE A 13 1.56 -7.35 -45.41
C ILE A 13 2.21 -6.91 -44.10
N ALA A 14 1.54 -6.04 -43.36
CA ALA A 14 1.93 -5.70 -41.99
C ALA A 14 1.55 -6.85 -41.07
N ILE A 15 2.54 -7.57 -40.53
CA ILE A 15 2.32 -8.57 -39.48
C ILE A 15 2.15 -7.81 -38.15
N PRO A 16 1.03 -7.95 -37.44
CA PRO A 16 0.87 -7.32 -36.15
C PRO A 16 1.81 -8.01 -35.16
N VAL A 17 2.75 -7.25 -34.58
CA VAL A 17 3.55 -7.71 -33.44
C VAL A 17 2.63 -7.70 -32.22
N VAL A 18 2.12 -8.88 -31.85
CA VAL A 18 1.43 -9.07 -30.57
C VAL A 18 2.50 -9.12 -29.49
N ALA A 19 2.55 -8.10 -28.63
CA ALA A 19 3.37 -8.15 -27.43
C ALA A 19 2.87 -9.29 -26.52
N PRO A 20 3.75 -10.10 -25.92
CA PRO A 20 3.32 -11.14 -25.01
C PRO A 20 2.58 -10.53 -23.82
N ALA A 21 1.44 -11.11 -23.46
CA ALA A 21 0.79 -10.80 -22.20
C ALA A 21 1.77 -11.10 -21.05
N GLN A 22 1.88 -10.20 -20.07
CA GLN A 22 2.67 -10.47 -18.87
C GLN A 22 2.06 -11.69 -18.17
N ASP A 23 2.86 -12.74 -17.97
CA ASP A 23 2.43 -13.94 -17.27
C ASP A 23 1.94 -13.58 -15.85
N ALA A 24 0.90 -14.26 -15.38
CA ALA A 24 0.44 -14.13 -14.01
C ALA A 24 1.59 -14.44 -13.03
N PRO A 25 1.66 -13.78 -11.85
CA PRO A 25 2.73 -14.02 -10.89
C PRO A 25 2.82 -15.49 -10.49
N SER A 26 4.04 -16.02 -10.39
CA SER A 26 4.24 -17.42 -9.98
C SER A 26 3.75 -17.65 -8.55
N ALA A 27 3.32 -18.88 -8.26
CA ALA A 27 2.92 -19.27 -6.91
C ALA A 27 4.05 -19.05 -5.87
N ASP A 28 5.31 -19.14 -6.30
CA ASP A 28 6.47 -18.90 -5.43
C ASP A 28 6.62 -17.42 -5.07
N THR A 29 6.34 -16.51 -6.01
CA THR A 29 6.31 -15.06 -5.73
C THR A 29 5.25 -14.72 -4.69
N VAL A 30 4.04 -15.29 -4.83
CA VAL A 30 2.95 -15.05 -3.87
C VAL A 30 3.33 -15.55 -2.47
N LYS A 31 3.88 -16.76 -2.36
CA LYS A 31 4.36 -17.32 -1.08
C LYS A 31 5.49 -16.50 -0.47
N ARG A 32 6.39 -15.95 -1.29
CA ARG A 32 7.46 -15.07 -0.82
C ARG A 32 6.88 -13.77 -0.26
N GLY A 33 5.90 -13.18 -0.94
CA GLY A 33 5.19 -12.00 -0.47
C GLY A 33 4.46 -12.24 0.85
N GLU A 34 3.73 -13.35 0.95
CA GLU A 34 3.05 -13.78 2.19
C GLU A 34 4.04 -13.91 3.35
N TYR A 35 5.16 -14.60 3.14
CA TYR A 35 6.22 -14.75 4.12
C TYR A 35 6.74 -13.38 4.59
N LEU A 36 7.03 -12.46 3.67
CA LEU A 36 7.54 -11.14 3.99
C LEU A 36 6.52 -10.30 4.77
N VAL A 37 5.26 -10.26 4.33
CA VAL A 37 4.19 -9.51 5.02
C VAL A 37 3.96 -10.04 6.43
N THR A 38 4.04 -11.36 6.61
CA THR A 38 3.86 -12.02 7.91
C THR A 38 5.05 -11.80 8.85
N THR A 39 6.28 -11.88 8.34
CA THR A 39 7.50 -11.87 9.19
C THR A 39 8.11 -10.50 9.37
N SER A 40 7.77 -9.54 8.52
CA SER A 40 8.26 -8.16 8.58
C SER A 40 7.27 -7.20 9.23
N ALA A 41 6.41 -7.70 10.13
CA ALA A 41 5.54 -6.91 10.99
C ALA A 41 4.56 -5.96 10.27
N CYS A 42 4.13 -6.31 9.05
CA CYS A 42 3.11 -5.52 8.34
C CYS A 42 1.75 -5.60 9.06
N HIS A 43 1.42 -6.77 9.61
CA HIS A 43 0.17 -6.98 10.36
C HIS A 43 0.10 -6.15 11.64
N ASP A 44 1.22 -5.94 12.33
CA ASP A 44 1.29 -5.23 13.62
C ASP A 44 0.58 -3.87 13.60
N CYS A 45 0.68 -3.15 12.47
CA CYS A 45 0.10 -1.84 12.29
C CYS A 45 -1.08 -1.82 11.32
N HIS A 46 -1.07 -2.66 10.28
CA HIS A 46 -2.11 -2.64 9.25
C HIS A 46 -3.28 -3.60 9.54
N THR A 47 -3.22 -4.43 10.58
CA THR A 47 -4.36 -5.25 11.03
C THR A 47 -4.85 -4.71 12.37
N PRO A 48 -6.10 -4.23 12.47
CA PRO A 48 -6.61 -3.69 13.72
C PRO A 48 -6.63 -4.76 14.80
N PHE A 49 -6.25 -4.38 16.02
CA PHE A 49 -6.49 -5.22 17.19
C PHE A 49 -7.97 -5.23 17.58
N LYS A 50 -8.41 -6.37 18.12
CA LYS A 50 -9.64 -6.53 18.91
C LYS A 50 -9.31 -7.12 20.27
N MET A 51 -10.22 -7.00 21.22
CA MET A 51 -10.08 -7.70 22.51
C MET A 51 -10.48 -9.16 22.34
N GLY A 52 -9.53 -10.07 22.53
CA GLY A 52 -9.76 -11.50 22.70
C GLY A 52 -9.69 -11.92 24.17
N ASP A 53 -9.82 -13.21 24.42
CA ASP A 53 -9.87 -13.79 25.77
C ASP A 53 -8.58 -13.56 26.59
N ASN A 54 -7.44 -13.39 25.91
CA ASN A 54 -6.11 -13.22 26.52
C ASN A 54 -5.54 -11.80 26.37
N GLY A 55 -6.35 -10.83 25.95
CA GLY A 55 -5.93 -9.46 25.68
C GLY A 55 -6.08 -9.06 24.21
N PRO A 56 -5.46 -7.95 23.79
CA PRO A 56 -5.49 -7.51 22.40
C PRO A 56 -4.87 -8.56 21.46
N GLU A 57 -5.59 -8.89 20.40
CA GLU A 57 -5.17 -9.80 19.33
C GLU A 57 -5.54 -9.23 17.96
N TRP A 58 -4.90 -9.69 16.89
CA TRP A 58 -5.26 -9.25 15.53
C TRP A 58 -6.66 -9.69 15.14
N ASP A 59 -7.45 -8.74 14.64
CA ASP A 59 -8.71 -9.04 14.00
C ASP A 59 -8.47 -9.52 12.56
N MET A 60 -8.25 -10.83 12.39
CA MET A 60 -7.94 -11.42 11.09
C MET A 60 -9.10 -11.34 10.08
N GLU A 61 -10.32 -11.06 10.52
CA GLU A 61 -11.44 -10.73 9.60
C GLU A 61 -11.23 -9.40 8.87
N ARG A 62 -10.37 -8.54 9.45
CA ARG A 62 -9.97 -7.23 8.94
C ARG A 62 -8.46 -7.17 8.66
N ALA A 63 -7.85 -8.31 8.37
CA ALA A 63 -6.42 -8.41 8.10
C ALA A 63 -5.99 -7.38 7.05
N LEU A 64 -4.96 -6.58 7.39
CA LEU A 64 -4.34 -5.59 6.51
C LEU A 64 -5.27 -4.46 6.04
N SER A 65 -6.46 -4.29 6.64
CA SER A 65 -7.42 -3.25 6.27
C SER A 65 -7.11 -1.86 6.83
N GLY A 66 -6.07 -1.72 7.65
CA GLY A 66 -5.67 -0.45 8.29
C GLY A 66 -6.65 0.01 9.37
N HIS A 67 -6.62 1.31 9.65
CA HIS A 67 -7.45 1.92 10.70
C HIS A 67 -8.96 1.75 10.44
N PRO A 68 -9.75 1.20 11.38
CA PRO A 68 -11.18 0.99 11.16
C PRO A 68 -11.94 2.30 10.93
N GLU A 69 -12.74 2.37 9.86
CA GLU A 69 -13.56 3.54 9.54
C GLU A 69 -14.59 3.90 10.63
N SER A 70 -14.96 2.93 11.46
CA SER A 70 -15.86 3.10 12.60
C SER A 70 -15.18 3.70 13.83
N GLU A 71 -13.84 3.70 13.91
CA GLU A 71 -13.09 4.29 15.02
C GLU A 71 -12.79 5.75 14.67
N VAL A 72 -13.64 6.66 15.14
CA VAL A 72 -13.51 8.08 14.79
C VAL A 72 -12.55 8.76 15.76
N ILE A 73 -11.39 9.19 15.26
CA ILE A 73 -10.43 10.04 15.97
C ILE A 73 -10.48 11.44 15.37
N THR A 74 -10.86 12.43 16.17
CA THR A 74 -11.01 13.83 15.72
C THR A 74 -9.87 14.74 16.17
N GLU A 75 -9.06 14.31 17.14
CA GLU A 75 -7.91 15.04 17.65
C GLU A 75 -6.80 14.08 18.10
N GLY A 76 -5.56 14.57 18.13
CA GLY A 76 -4.43 13.80 18.63
C GLY A 76 -4.40 13.75 20.16
N ALA A 77 -3.80 12.69 20.70
CA ALA A 77 -3.60 12.56 22.15
C ALA A 77 -2.78 13.75 22.71
N ALA A 78 -3.11 14.18 23.94
CA ALA A 78 -2.28 15.12 24.67
C ALA A 78 -1.00 14.41 25.15
N LEU A 79 0.14 14.78 24.58
CA LEU A 79 1.43 14.16 24.84
C LEU A 79 2.34 15.10 25.61
N SER A 80 3.01 14.59 26.65
CA SER A 80 4.02 15.32 27.40
C SER A 80 5.43 14.90 26.97
N GLY A 81 6.29 15.87 26.65
CA GLY A 81 7.69 15.65 26.33
C GLY A 81 8.00 15.65 24.82
N PRO A 82 9.26 15.95 24.44
CA PRO A 82 9.67 15.94 23.04
C PRO A 82 9.65 14.51 22.48
N TRP A 83 9.14 14.34 21.26
CA TRP A 83 9.11 13.06 20.56
C TRP A 83 8.32 11.92 21.28
N ALA A 84 7.35 12.28 22.12
CA ALA A 84 6.38 11.32 22.61
C ALA A 84 5.40 10.90 21.48
N ALA A 85 4.89 9.67 21.56
CA ALA A 85 3.84 9.18 20.69
C ALA A 85 2.84 8.33 21.49
N ALA A 86 1.58 8.32 21.05
CA ALA A 86 0.56 7.40 21.55
C ALA A 86 -0.11 6.69 20.37
N SER A 87 -0.52 5.44 20.57
CA SER A 87 -1.28 4.67 19.60
C SER A 87 -2.74 4.52 20.02
N SER A 88 -3.64 4.32 19.04
CA SER A 88 -4.98 3.79 19.31
C SER A 88 -4.91 2.39 19.93
N MET A 89 -5.99 1.94 20.56
CA MET A 89 -6.09 0.58 21.10
C MET A 89 -6.04 -0.49 19.99
N THR A 90 -6.54 -0.15 18.80
CA THR A 90 -6.44 -0.98 17.61
C THR A 90 -5.02 -1.04 17.02
N ASN A 91 -4.08 -0.24 17.56
CA ASN A 91 -2.72 -0.07 17.05
C ASN A 91 -2.67 0.26 15.55
N THR A 92 -3.58 1.14 15.11
CA THR A 92 -3.71 1.54 13.69
C THR A 92 -3.71 3.05 13.47
N ALA A 93 -3.74 3.84 14.56
CA ALA A 93 -3.56 5.29 14.52
C ALA A 93 -2.48 5.71 15.53
N TRP A 94 -1.66 6.70 15.18
CA TRP A 94 -0.62 7.24 16.08
C TRP A 94 -0.64 8.76 16.13
N SER A 95 -0.61 9.28 17.34
CA SER A 95 -0.44 10.70 17.64
C SER A 95 1.02 10.99 17.98
N GLY A 96 1.54 12.11 17.48
CA GLY A 96 2.88 12.62 17.82
C GLY A 96 3.04 14.09 17.41
N PRO A 97 4.26 14.65 17.48
CA PRO A 97 4.53 16.02 17.02
C PRO A 97 4.17 16.29 15.54
N TRP A 98 3.97 15.24 14.74
CA TRP A 98 3.53 15.30 13.36
C TRP A 98 2.00 15.33 13.18
N GLY A 99 1.21 15.25 14.26
CA GLY A 99 -0.24 15.09 14.22
C GLY A 99 -0.68 13.65 14.40
N VAL A 100 -1.78 13.26 13.74
CA VAL A 100 -2.31 11.90 13.79
C VAL A 100 -2.14 11.23 12.44
N SER A 101 -1.44 10.11 12.42
CA SER A 101 -1.35 9.21 11.26
C SER A 101 -2.30 8.04 11.42
N PHE A 102 -2.83 7.56 10.29
CA PHE A 102 -3.68 6.38 10.21
C PHE A 102 -3.06 5.38 9.23
N THR A 103 -2.99 4.11 9.62
CA THR A 103 -2.53 3.05 8.72
C THR A 103 -3.51 2.84 7.59
N ALA A 104 -2.97 2.72 6.38
CA ALA A 104 -3.75 2.56 5.19
C ALA A 104 -4.36 1.15 5.06
N ASN A 105 -5.49 1.06 4.37
CA ASN A 105 -6.06 -0.20 3.90
C ASN A 105 -5.18 -0.76 2.77
N LEU A 106 -4.44 -1.84 3.02
CA LEU A 106 -3.54 -2.46 2.04
C LEU A 106 -4.24 -3.52 1.18
N THR A 107 -5.48 -3.88 1.50
CA THR A 107 -6.24 -4.86 0.73
C THR A 107 -6.55 -4.34 -0.69
N PRO A 108 -6.83 -5.22 -1.67
CA PRO A 108 -7.09 -4.81 -3.04
C PRO A 108 -8.50 -4.24 -3.24
N ASP A 109 -9.20 -3.83 -2.17
CA ASP A 109 -10.54 -3.27 -2.25
C ASP A 109 -10.59 -2.08 -3.22
N PRO A 110 -11.47 -2.12 -4.25
CA PRO A 110 -11.44 -1.17 -5.36
C PRO A 110 -11.87 0.25 -4.95
N GLU A 111 -12.59 0.42 -3.84
CA GLU A 111 -13.12 1.72 -3.42
C GLU A 111 -12.36 2.37 -2.27
N THR A 112 -11.81 1.56 -1.36
CA THR A 112 -11.17 2.01 -0.11
C THR A 112 -9.71 1.55 0.10
N GLY A 113 -9.23 0.49 -0.57
CA GLY A 113 -7.81 0.08 -0.55
C GLY A 113 -6.81 1.09 -1.16
N VAL A 114 -5.73 1.43 -0.45
CA VAL A 114 -4.73 2.42 -0.90
C VAL A 114 -3.99 1.97 -2.16
N LEU A 115 -3.79 0.66 -2.32
CA LEU A 115 -3.06 0.09 -3.45
C LEU A 115 -3.84 0.16 -4.78
N ARG A 116 -5.12 0.58 -4.77
CA ARG A 116 -5.87 0.80 -6.03
C ARG A 116 -5.17 1.82 -6.94
N ASP A 117 -4.46 2.78 -6.32
CA ASP A 117 -3.86 3.92 -7.00
C ASP A 117 -2.39 3.65 -7.37
N TYR A 118 -1.86 2.47 -7.05
CA TYR A 118 -0.45 2.12 -7.21
C TYR A 118 -0.23 1.14 -8.35
N SER A 119 0.75 1.44 -9.22
CA SER A 119 1.48 0.40 -9.93
C SER A 119 2.50 -0.28 -8.99
N GLU A 120 3.05 -1.42 -9.40
CA GLU A 120 4.12 -2.09 -8.66
C GLU A 120 5.34 -1.18 -8.51
N GLU A 121 5.73 -0.48 -9.58
CA GLU A 121 6.85 0.45 -9.56
C GLU A 121 6.59 1.60 -8.59
N GLN A 122 5.36 2.14 -8.56
CA GLN A 122 4.99 3.19 -7.61
C GLN A 122 5.00 2.69 -6.17
N PHE A 123 4.65 1.42 -5.94
CA PHE A 123 4.74 0.80 -4.62
C PHE A 123 6.20 0.68 -4.17
N VAL A 124 7.06 0.16 -5.04
CA VAL A 124 8.51 0.09 -4.80
C VAL A 124 9.05 1.49 -4.50
N GLN A 125 8.77 2.48 -5.35
CA GLN A 125 9.24 3.84 -5.14
C GLN A 125 8.71 4.45 -3.84
N ALA A 126 7.47 4.19 -3.45
CA ALA A 126 6.94 4.66 -2.18
C ALA A 126 7.70 4.09 -0.98
N MET A 127 8.11 2.81 -1.03
CA MET A 127 8.95 2.21 0.02
C MET A 127 10.38 2.77 0.00
N ARG A 128 10.94 3.07 -1.17
CA ARG A 128 12.28 3.67 -1.31
C ARG A 128 12.35 5.10 -0.80
N THR A 129 11.33 5.91 -1.09
CA THR A 129 11.37 7.35 -0.84
C THR A 129 10.60 7.78 0.41
N GLY A 130 9.73 6.91 0.94
CA GLY A 130 8.83 7.27 2.02
C GLY A 130 7.78 8.28 1.59
N ARG A 131 7.36 8.28 0.32
CA ARG A 131 6.39 9.22 -0.22
C ARG A 131 5.28 8.47 -0.94
N HIS A 132 4.04 8.87 -0.72
CA HIS A 132 2.88 8.26 -1.37
C HIS A 132 3.06 8.26 -2.91
N LEU A 133 2.79 7.15 -3.59
CA LEU A 133 3.04 6.99 -5.05
C LEU A 133 4.49 7.30 -5.47
N GLY A 134 5.45 7.21 -4.55
CA GLY A 134 6.86 7.56 -4.76
C GLY A 134 7.18 9.06 -4.74
N GLN A 135 6.19 9.94 -4.89
CA GLN A 135 6.40 11.39 -5.13
C GLN A 135 5.34 12.33 -4.52
N GLY A 136 4.34 11.79 -3.83
CA GLY A 136 3.29 12.54 -3.16
C GLY A 136 3.70 12.98 -1.76
N ARG A 137 2.72 13.19 -0.87
CA ARG A 137 3.02 13.55 0.54
C ARG A 137 3.93 12.52 1.22
N PRO A 138 4.67 12.88 2.28
CA PRO A 138 5.40 11.93 3.10
C PRO A 138 4.48 10.85 3.68
N ILE A 139 4.99 9.62 3.76
CA ILE A 139 4.46 8.56 4.61
C ILE A 139 4.77 8.96 6.06
N LEU A 140 3.74 9.11 6.87
CA LEU A 140 3.87 9.57 8.24
C LEU A 140 4.36 8.45 9.17
N PRO A 141 5.00 8.79 10.31
CA PRO A 141 5.35 7.81 11.33
C PRO A 141 4.13 7.02 11.83
N PRO A 142 4.29 5.78 12.31
CA PRO A 142 5.57 5.10 12.57
C PRO A 142 6.01 4.15 11.43
N MET A 143 5.40 4.20 10.25
CA MET A 143 5.69 3.24 9.17
C MET A 143 7.20 3.21 8.84
N PRO A 144 7.89 2.06 8.98
CA PRO A 144 9.34 1.97 8.88
C PRO A 144 9.80 1.82 7.43
N TRP A 145 9.33 2.71 6.55
CA TRP A 145 9.73 2.74 5.15
C TRP A 145 11.25 2.81 4.94
N PRO A 146 12.11 3.43 5.80
CA PRO A 146 13.56 3.40 5.56
C PRO A 146 14.16 2.00 5.66
N VAL A 147 13.54 1.11 6.44
CA VAL A 147 13.94 -0.30 6.60
C VAL A 147 13.43 -1.11 5.41
N TYR A 148 12.15 -0.99 5.06
CA TYR A 148 11.59 -1.67 3.88
C TYR A 148 12.23 -1.20 2.57
N GLY A 149 12.64 0.07 2.52
CA GLY A 149 13.43 0.67 1.46
C GLY A 149 14.83 0.08 1.29
N GLN A 150 15.25 -0.90 2.11
CA GLN A 150 16.47 -1.70 1.91
C GLN A 150 16.20 -3.10 1.30
N MET A 151 14.95 -3.56 1.23
CA MET A 151 14.60 -4.85 0.63
C MET A 151 14.96 -4.87 -0.85
N THR A 152 15.14 -6.04 -1.47
CA THR A 152 15.36 -6.10 -2.92
C THR A 152 14.09 -5.67 -3.68
N ASP A 153 14.22 -5.21 -4.93
CA ASP A 153 13.04 -4.91 -5.75
C ASP A 153 12.16 -6.17 -5.93
N GLN A 154 12.78 -7.35 -5.99
CA GLN A 154 12.08 -8.64 -6.04
C GLN A 154 11.24 -8.89 -4.78
N ASP A 155 11.77 -8.60 -3.60
CA ASP A 155 11.03 -8.76 -2.34
C ASP A 155 9.88 -7.75 -2.22
N LEU A 156 10.10 -6.49 -2.59
CA LEU A 156 9.05 -5.47 -2.61
C LEU A 156 7.95 -5.80 -3.63
N GLY A 157 8.34 -6.29 -4.81
CA GLY A 157 7.41 -6.78 -5.82
C GLY A 157 6.60 -7.97 -5.34
N ALA A 158 7.24 -8.93 -4.65
CA ALA A 158 6.54 -10.07 -4.05
C ALA A 158 5.51 -9.64 -3.00
N ILE A 159 5.85 -8.67 -2.14
CA ILE A 159 4.90 -8.07 -1.19
C ILE A 159 3.71 -7.45 -1.94
N TYR A 160 3.97 -6.63 -2.95
CA TYR A 160 2.92 -5.99 -3.75
C TYR A 160 1.98 -7.03 -4.38
N VAL A 161 2.55 -8.04 -5.04
CA VAL A 161 1.80 -9.14 -5.66
C VAL A 161 0.91 -9.86 -4.64
N TYR A 162 1.45 -10.21 -3.47
CA TYR A 162 0.68 -10.87 -2.43
C TYR A 162 -0.48 -10.01 -1.93
N LEU A 163 -0.21 -8.72 -1.60
CA LEU A 163 -1.25 -7.78 -1.15
C LEU A 163 -2.35 -7.57 -2.20
N ARG A 164 -2.06 -7.77 -3.49
CA ARG A 164 -3.07 -7.70 -4.56
C ARG A 164 -3.95 -8.95 -4.66
N GLN A 165 -3.62 -10.04 -3.96
CA GLN A 165 -4.33 -11.32 -4.02
C GLN A 165 -5.08 -11.68 -2.72
N ILE A 166 -4.84 -10.97 -1.61
CA ILE A 166 -5.59 -11.20 -0.37
C ILE A 166 -7.06 -10.80 -0.50
N PRO A 167 -7.97 -11.31 0.37
CA PRO A 167 -9.37 -10.90 0.36
C PRO A 167 -9.53 -9.37 0.48
N PRO A 168 -10.37 -8.73 -0.36
CA PRO A 168 -10.64 -7.31 -0.24
C PRO A 168 -11.49 -7.01 1.00
N VAL A 169 -11.15 -5.95 1.72
CA VAL A 169 -11.93 -5.44 2.85
C VAL A 169 -12.29 -3.98 2.59
N ARG A 170 -13.58 -3.69 2.47
CA ARG A 170 -14.06 -2.30 2.38
C ARG A 170 -13.85 -1.62 3.73
N ASN A 171 -12.96 -0.63 3.77
CA ASN A 171 -12.64 0.16 4.95
C ASN A 171 -12.02 1.50 4.54
N LYS A 172 -12.79 2.59 4.65
CA LYS A 172 -12.34 3.93 4.24
C LYS A 172 -11.56 4.62 5.37
N VAL A 173 -10.24 4.43 5.35
CA VAL A 173 -9.32 5.09 6.28
C VAL A 173 -9.38 6.62 6.14
N PRO A 174 -9.48 7.39 7.25
CA PRO A 174 -9.48 8.85 7.23
C PRO A 174 -8.12 9.44 6.81
N GLN A 175 -8.13 10.72 6.41
CA GLN A 175 -6.88 11.43 6.16
C GLN A 175 -6.18 11.75 7.48
N PRO A 176 -4.83 11.85 7.50
CA PRO A 176 -4.08 12.29 8.67
C PRO A 176 -4.58 13.63 9.21
N LEU A 177 -4.56 13.78 10.54
CA LEU A 177 -4.85 15.04 11.20
C LEU A 177 -3.56 15.85 11.37
N PRO A 178 -3.60 17.18 11.24
CA PRO A 178 -2.44 18.02 11.49
C PRO A 178 -2.02 17.93 12.98
N PRO A 179 -0.78 18.35 13.32
CA PRO A 179 -0.40 18.60 14.70
C PRO A 179 -1.43 19.52 15.38
N ALA A 180 -1.74 19.25 16.65
CA ALA A 180 -2.49 20.20 17.45
C ALA A 180 -1.78 21.56 17.39
N ALA A 181 -2.54 22.64 17.23
CA ALA A 181 -1.98 23.98 17.23
C ALA A 181 -1.21 24.17 18.54
N GLN A 182 0.11 24.35 18.44
CA GLN A 182 0.90 24.65 19.62
C GLN A 182 0.43 26.02 20.12
N SER A 183 -0.15 26.05 21.32
CA SER A 183 -0.40 27.31 22.01
C SER A 183 0.98 27.93 22.31
N ASN A 184 1.36 28.94 21.52
CA ASN A 184 2.52 29.77 21.79
C ASN A 184 2.34 30.55 23.10
#